data_AF-A0AB39XAE5-F1
#
_entry.id   AF-A0AB39XAE5-F1
#
_cell.length_a   1.000
_cell.length_b   1.000
_cell.length_c   1.000
_cell.angle_alpha   90.00
_cell.angle_beta   90.00
_cell.angle_gamma   90.00
#
_symmetry.space_group_name_H-M   'P 1'
#
loop_
_entity.id
_entity.type
_entity.pdbx_description
1 polymer ?
#
loop_
_entity_poly.entity_id
_entity_poly.type
_entity_poly.pdbx_seq_one_letter_code
_entity_poly.pdbx_strand_id
1 'polypeptide(L)' 'MKISVLAVLLLATAILPAAAQSGPTLQEQMACRGDASKFCAQHVGKPPEMNACLRENKAKLSNSCRKVVESRGG' A
#
# COMPACT_ATOMS: atom_id res chain seq x y z
N MET A 1 56.73 18.05 -8.04
CA MET A 1 56.25 18.36 -6.67
C MET A 1 54.84 18.92 -6.84
N LYS A 2 53.80 18.08 -6.83
CA LYS A 2 52.96 17.71 -5.66
C LYS A 2 52.40 18.93 -4.91
N ILE A 3 51.21 19.42 -5.31
CA ILE A 3 50.11 19.98 -4.49
C ILE A 3 48.90 20.04 -5.45
N SER A 4 47.66 19.67 -5.16
CA SER A 4 47.00 18.79 -4.20
C SER A 4 45.61 18.53 -4.78
N VAL A 5 45.12 17.32 -4.59
CA VAL A 5 43.77 16.86 -4.88
C VAL A 5 42.73 17.83 -4.31
N LEU A 6 41.85 18.39 -5.15
CA LEU A 6 40.53 18.87 -4.71
C LEU A 6 39.51 18.51 -5.79
N ALA A 7 39.01 17.29 -5.66
CA ALA A 7 37.90 16.75 -6.40
C ALA A 7 36.64 17.58 -6.11
N VAL A 8 36.11 18.27 -7.12
CA VAL A 8 34.76 18.86 -7.06
C VAL A 8 33.80 17.74 -7.45
N LEU A 9 33.44 16.90 -6.47
CA LEU A 9 32.40 15.90 -6.63
C LEU A 9 31.06 16.62 -6.88
N LEU A 10 30.45 16.32 -8.03
CA LEU A 10 29.04 16.63 -8.31
C LEU A 10 28.16 15.95 -7.25
N LEU A 11 27.59 16.73 -6.34
CA LEU A 11 26.49 16.29 -5.47
C LEU A 11 25.17 16.82 -6.03
N ALA A 12 24.69 16.17 -7.10
CA ALA A 12 23.29 16.28 -7.49
C ALA A 12 22.46 15.42 -6.53
N THR A 13 22.00 16.01 -5.43
CA THR A 13 21.05 15.36 -4.52
C THR A 13 19.70 15.24 -5.23
N ALA A 14 19.42 14.08 -5.82
CA ALA A 14 18.09 13.73 -6.28
C ALA A 14 17.16 13.60 -5.06
N ILE A 15 16.31 14.60 -4.84
CA ILE A 15 15.22 14.53 -3.87
C ILE A 15 14.15 13.62 -4.48
N LEU A 16 14.20 12.32 -4.17
CA LEU A 16 13.13 11.40 -4.52
C LEU A 16 11.95 11.64 -3.55
N PRO A 17 10.74 11.94 -4.04
CA PRO A 17 9.57 11.96 -3.16
C PRO A 17 9.31 10.52 -2.73
N ALA A 18 9.47 10.23 -1.44
CA ALA A 18 9.00 9.00 -0.85
C ALA A 18 7.47 9.00 -0.94
N ALA A 19 6.90 8.26 -1.88
CA ALA A 19 5.47 8.04 -1.96
C ALA A 19 5.03 7.21 -0.75
N ALA A 20 4.68 7.88 0.36
CA ALA A 20 4.01 7.26 1.47
C ALA A 20 2.64 6.78 0.98
N GLN A 21 2.47 5.48 0.78
CA GLN A 21 1.18 4.91 0.43
C GLN A 21 0.26 5.01 1.65
N SER A 22 -0.62 6.00 1.66
CA SER A 22 -1.63 6.18 2.69
C SER A 22 -2.51 4.93 2.80
N GLY A 23 -2.85 4.54 4.03
CA GLY A 23 -3.78 3.43 4.29
C GLY A 23 -5.19 3.66 3.70
N PRO A 24 -6.09 2.67 3.80
CA PRO A 24 -7.48 2.78 3.35
C PRO A 24 -8.24 3.86 4.11
N THR A 25 -8.95 4.71 3.37
CA THR A 25 -9.91 5.68 3.89
C THR A 25 -11.06 4.97 4.60
N LEU A 26 -11.82 5.69 5.43
CA LEU A 26 -13.00 5.13 6.09
C LEU A 26 -14.04 4.62 5.08
N GLN A 27 -14.21 5.31 3.95
CA GLN A 27 -15.12 4.87 2.89
C GLN A 27 -14.69 3.53 2.30
N GLU A 28 -13.40 3.36 2.03
CA GLU A 28 -12.84 2.10 1.53
C GLU A 28 -12.98 0.96 2.55
N GLN A 29 -12.73 1.23 3.82
CA GLN A 29 -12.93 0.26 4.90
C GLN A 29 -14.41 -0.18 4.99
N MET A 30 -15.34 0.77 4.90
CA MET A 30 -16.77 0.48 4.94
C MET A 30 -17.24 -0.30 3.72
N ALA A 31 -16.71 0.02 2.52
CA ALA A 31 -17.00 -0.73 1.30
C ALA A 31 -16.60 -2.20 1.39
N CYS A 32 -15.58 -2.52 2.18
CA CYS A 32 -15.09 -3.88 2.41
C CYS A 32 -15.58 -4.54 3.70
N ARG A 33 -16.25 -3.83 4.62
CA ARG A 33 -16.59 -4.34 5.95
C ARG A 33 -17.39 -5.65 5.93
N GLY A 34 -18.41 -5.72 5.07
CA GLY A 34 -19.25 -6.92 4.93
C GLY A 34 -18.45 -8.11 4.40
N ASP A 35 -17.68 -7.90 3.34
CA ASP A 35 -16.84 -8.95 2.75
C ASP A 35 -15.73 -9.40 3.72
N ALA A 36 -15.09 -8.46 4.42
CA ALA A 36 -14.09 -8.73 5.44
C ALA A 36 -14.67 -9.60 6.57
N SER A 37 -15.87 -9.30 7.06
CA SER A 37 -16.54 -10.13 8.07
C SER A 37 -16.91 -11.52 7.56
N LYS A 38 -17.20 -11.67 6.27
CA LYS A 38 -17.65 -12.93 5.67
C LYS A 38 -16.49 -13.86 5.32
N PHE A 39 -15.42 -13.31 4.76
CA PHE A 39 -14.31 -14.09 4.20
C PHE A 39 -13.03 -14.02 5.04
N CYS A 40 -12.86 -12.98 5.86
CA CYS A 40 -11.59 -12.64 6.49
C CYS A 40 -11.69 -12.33 7.99
N ALA A 41 -12.75 -12.82 8.67
CA ALA A 41 -13.03 -12.48 10.08
C ALA A 41 -11.87 -12.77 11.04
N GLN A 42 -11.07 -13.79 10.77
CA GLN A 42 -9.89 -14.16 11.58
C GLN A 42 -8.76 -13.11 11.56
N HIS A 43 -8.82 -12.14 10.63
CA HIS A 43 -7.80 -11.09 10.45
C HIS A 43 -8.28 -9.71 10.95
N VAL A 44 -9.38 -9.63 11.71
CA VAL A 44 -9.83 -8.37 12.32
C VAL A 44 -8.73 -7.81 13.23
N GLY A 45 -8.43 -6.52 13.07
CA GLY A 45 -7.34 -5.85 13.80
C GLY A 45 -5.94 -6.15 13.26
N LYS A 46 -5.83 -6.91 12.16
CA LYS A 46 -4.57 -7.27 11.51
C LYS A 46 -4.56 -6.76 10.06
N PRO A 47 -4.26 -5.47 9.82
CA PRO A 47 -4.42 -4.86 8.50
C PRO A 47 -3.63 -5.55 7.37
N PRO A 48 -2.36 -5.98 7.55
CA PRO A 48 -1.63 -6.68 6.50
C PRO A 48 -2.32 -7.98 6.05
N GLU A 49 -2.74 -8.80 7.00
CA GLU A 49 -3.38 -10.09 6.77
C GLU A 49 -4.81 -9.93 6.25
N MET A 50 -5.53 -8.91 6.72
CA MET A 50 -6.83 -8.54 6.18
C MET A 50 -6.72 -8.19 4.70
N ASN A 51 -5.75 -7.33 4.34
CA ASN A 51 -5.53 -6.93 2.95
C ASN A 51 -5.15 -8.14 2.07
N ALA A 52 -4.26 -9.01 2.54
CA ALA A 52 -3.90 -10.23 1.82
C ALA A 52 -5.13 -11.14 1.59
N CYS A 53 -5.93 -11.39 2.64
CA CYS A 53 -7.12 -12.22 2.54
C CYS A 53 -8.17 -11.64 1.57
N LEU A 54 -8.37 -10.31 1.56
CA LEU A 54 -9.26 -9.65 0.60
C LEU A 54 -8.77 -9.81 -0.84
N ARG A 55 -7.45 -9.69 -1.09
CA ARG A 55 -6.85 -9.92 -2.42
C ARG A 55 -7.05 -11.36 -2.89
N GLU A 56 -6.81 -12.35 -2.02
CA GLU A 56 -7.03 -13.77 -2.32
C GLU A 56 -8.50 -14.09 -2.65
N ASN A 57 -9.44 -13.41 -1.98
CA ASN A 57 -10.88 -13.60 -2.19
C ASN A 57 -11.47 -12.62 -3.22
N LYS A 58 -10.65 -11.87 -3.96
CA LYS A 58 -11.07 -10.78 -4.87
C LYS A 58 -12.25 -11.15 -5.77
N ALA A 59 -12.29 -12.37 -6.33
CA ALA A 59 -13.36 -12.83 -7.20
C ALA A 59 -14.72 -13.01 -6.48
N LYS A 60 -14.69 -13.26 -5.16
CA LYS A 60 -15.88 -13.49 -4.32
C LYS A 60 -16.40 -12.22 -3.64
N LEU A 61 -15.61 -11.15 -3.63
CA LEU A 61 -15.98 -9.88 -3.01
C LEU A 61 -17.18 -9.23 -3.72
N SER A 62 -17.87 -8.35 -3.01
CA SER A 62 -18.80 -7.39 -3.60
C SER A 62 -18.10 -6.49 -4.64
N ASN A 63 -18.88 -5.90 -5.55
CA ASN A 63 -18.32 -4.98 -6.56
C ASN A 63 -17.61 -3.78 -5.92
N SER A 64 -18.15 -3.26 -4.82
CA SER A 64 -17.57 -2.12 -4.09
C SER A 64 -16.23 -2.47 -3.47
N CYS A 65 -16.12 -3.58 -2.75
CA CYS A 65 -14.85 -3.95 -2.12
C CYS A 65 -13.79 -4.35 -3.15
N ARG A 66 -14.17 -5.08 -4.20
CA ARG A 66 -13.25 -5.44 -5.29
C ARG A 66 -12.60 -4.22 -5.94
N LYS A 67 -13.36 -3.14 -6.17
CA LYS A 67 -12.82 -1.87 -6.70
C LYS A 67 -11.78 -1.23 -5.77
N VAL A 68 -12.00 -1.30 -4.46
CA VAL A 68 -11.04 -0.80 -3.45
C VAL A 68 -9.75 -1.62 -3.47
N VAL A 69 -9.89 -2.94 -3.51
CA VAL A 69 -8.76 -3.85 -3.58
C VAL A 69 -7.96 -3.61 -4.87
N GLU A 70 -8.63 -3.40 -6.00
CA GLU A 70 -8.03 -3.05 -7.30
C GLU A 70 -7.31 -1.71 -7.29
N SER A 71 -7.90 -0.65 -6.73
CA SER A 71 -7.27 0.66 -6.64
C SER A 71 -6.03 0.66 -5.74
N ARG A 72 -5.88 -0.36 -4.89
CA ARG A 72 -4.77 -0.52 -3.93
C ARG A 72 -3.78 -1.63 -4.30
N GLY A 73 -3.80 -2.10 -5.55
CA GLY A 73 -2.76 -3.00 -6.06
C GLY A 73 -3.10 -4.48 -6.02
N GLY A 74 -4.38 -4.85 -5.86
CA GLY A 74 -4.98 -6.02 -6.51
C GLY A 74 -5.13 -7.29 -5.70
#